data_AF-A0A091NME6-F1
#
_entry.id   AF-A0A091NME6-F1
#
_cell.length_a   1.000
_cell.length_b   1.000
_cell.length_c   1.000
_cell.angle_alpha   90.00
_cell.angle_beta   90.00
_cell.angle_gamma   90.00
#
_symmetry.space_group_name_H-M   'P 1'
#
loop_
_entity.id
_entity.type
_entity.pdbx_description
1 polymer ?
#
loop_
_entity_poly.entity_id
_entity_poly.type
_entity_poly.pdbx_seq_one_letter_code
_entity_poly.pdbx_strand_id
1 'polypeptide(L)'
;SFRLNWAVDRTGKWQELEYPSPAYPAFACGSGYVISKDIVQWLASNSERLKTYQGEDVSMGIWMAAVGPKRYQDSLWLCEKTCESGMLSSPQYSPQELRELWRLKELCGDPCRCEER
;
A
#
# COMPACT_ATOMS: atom_id res chain seq x y z
N SER A 1 -0.87 4.76 -3.78
CA SER A 1 -2.23 5.34 -3.85
C SER A 1 -3.11 4.92 -2.67
N PHE A 2 -4.09 5.74 -2.29
CA PHE A 2 -5.03 5.44 -1.18
C PHE A 2 -6.41 5.02 -1.70
N ARG A 3 -7.04 4.05 -1.04
CA ARG A 3 -8.46 3.74 -1.18
C ARG A 3 -9.25 4.63 -0.23
N LEU A 4 -10.34 5.24 -0.73
CA LEU A 4 -11.21 6.14 0.02
C LEU A 4 -12.64 5.59 -0.01
N ASN A 5 -13.37 5.73 1.11
CA ASN A 5 -14.76 5.28 1.24
C ASN A 5 -14.98 3.82 0.78
N TRP A 6 -13.99 2.96 1.05
CA TRP A 6 -14.07 1.55 0.67
C TRP A 6 -15.08 0.84 1.54
N ALA A 7 -16.06 0.18 0.93
CA ALA A 7 -17.08 -0.57 1.66
C ALA A 7 -16.47 -1.74 2.42
N VAL A 8 -16.99 -2.00 3.61
CA VAL A 8 -16.56 -3.11 4.44
C VAL A 8 -17.17 -4.39 3.91
N ASP A 9 -16.32 -5.32 3.46
CA ASP A 9 -16.76 -6.62 3.01
C ASP A 9 -17.36 -7.40 4.18
N ARG A 10 -18.63 -7.80 4.04
CA ARG A 10 -19.34 -8.60 5.06
C ARG A 10 -19.37 -10.09 4.72
N THR A 11 -18.75 -10.49 3.61
CA THR A 11 -18.66 -11.88 3.14
C THR A 11 -17.36 -12.10 2.36
N GLY A 12 -17.00 -13.37 2.12
CA GLY A 12 -15.85 -13.74 1.30
C GLY A 12 -14.50 -13.63 2.01
N LYS A 13 -13.42 -13.72 1.24
CA LYS A 13 -12.02 -13.73 1.75
C LYS A 13 -11.70 -12.55 2.65
N TRP A 14 -12.25 -11.38 2.34
CA TRP A 14 -11.95 -10.12 3.01
C TRP A 14 -13.01 -9.73 4.05
N GLN A 15 -13.87 -10.67 4.47
CA GLN A 15 -14.93 -10.44 5.44
C GLN A 15 -14.40 -9.85 6.75
N GLU A 16 -14.98 -8.71 7.15
CA GLU A 16 -14.73 -8.04 8.42
C GLU A 16 -16.05 -7.92 9.20
N LEU A 17 -16.11 -8.55 10.37
CA LEU A 17 -17.32 -8.65 11.18
C LEU A 17 -17.32 -7.69 12.38
N GLU A 18 -16.16 -7.21 12.79
CA GLU A 18 -15.97 -6.47 14.03
C GLU A 18 -15.82 -4.97 13.80
N TYR A 19 -15.46 -4.54 12.58
CA TYR A 19 -15.42 -3.12 12.27
C TYR A 19 -16.84 -2.53 12.14
N PRO A 20 -17.20 -1.53 12.97
CA PRO A 20 -18.59 -1.12 13.15
C PRO A 20 -19.12 -0.21 12.03
N SER A 21 -18.25 0.49 11.32
CA SER A 21 -18.66 1.38 10.22
C SER A 21 -18.94 0.57 8.94
N PRO A 22 -19.82 1.04 8.04
CA PRO A 22 -20.03 0.43 6.73
C PRO A 22 -18.87 0.68 5.74
N ALA A 23 -17.99 1.65 6.03
CA ALA A 23 -16.84 1.98 5.18
C ALA A 23 -15.57 2.25 6.00
N TYR A 24 -14.43 1.83 5.46
CA TYR A 24 -13.12 2.06 6.07
C TYR A 24 -12.65 3.51 5.89
N PRO A 25 -11.84 4.05 6.82
CA PRO A 25 -11.10 5.30 6.59
C PRO A 25 -10.07 5.11 5.48
N ALA A 26 -9.41 6.19 5.06
CA ALA A 26 -8.39 6.11 4.02
C ALA A 26 -7.24 5.15 4.40
N PHE A 27 -6.96 4.17 3.53
CA PHE A 27 -5.84 3.22 3.67
C PHE A 27 -5.08 3.04 2.35
N ALA A 28 -3.80 2.67 2.45
CA ALA A 28 -2.98 2.41 1.27
C ALA A 28 -3.47 1.16 0.54
N CYS A 29 -3.39 1.12 -0.79
CA CYS A 29 -4.04 0.06 -1.57
C CYS A 29 -3.38 -1.34 -1.56
N GLY A 30 -2.34 -1.55 -0.75
CA GLY A 30 -1.69 -2.84 -0.54
C GLY A 30 -0.39 -3.09 -1.31
N SER A 31 0.04 -2.18 -2.21
CA SER A 31 1.31 -2.31 -2.94
C SER A 31 2.55 -1.86 -2.16
N GLY A 32 2.35 -1.28 -0.98
CA GLY A 32 3.37 -0.69 -0.14
C GLY A 32 3.05 0.76 0.23
N TYR A 33 3.75 1.27 1.23
CA TYR A 33 3.70 2.66 1.67
C TYR A 33 4.95 3.00 2.48
N VAL A 34 5.27 4.29 2.57
CA VAL A 34 6.35 4.81 3.40
C VAL A 34 5.74 5.66 4.51
N ILE A 35 6.25 5.49 5.72
CA ILE A 35 5.85 6.27 6.90
C ILE A 35 7.05 6.95 7.54
N SER A 36 6.79 8.08 8.18
CA SER A 36 7.79 8.84 8.94
C SER A 36 8.09 8.18 10.29
N LYS A 37 9.25 8.52 10.86
CA LYS A 37 9.76 7.94 12.11
C LYS A 37 8.82 8.15 13.30
N ASP A 38 8.19 9.31 13.41
CA ASP A 38 7.22 9.64 14.46
C ASP A 38 5.98 8.72 14.40
N ILE A 39 5.49 8.39 13.20
CA ILE A 39 4.42 7.40 13.01
C ILE A 39 4.86 6.02 13.45
N VAL A 40 6.09 5.60 13.09
CA VAL A 40 6.67 4.33 13.57
C VAL A 40 6.74 4.30 15.10
N GLN A 41 7.21 5.38 15.73
CA GLN A 41 7.29 5.48 17.19
C GLN A 41 5.91 5.43 17.85
N TRP A 42 4.92 6.11 17.27
CA TRP A 42 3.55 6.07 17.76
C TRP A 42 2.96 4.67 17.65
N LEU A 43 3.13 3.98 16.51
CA LEU A 43 2.69 2.60 16.33
C LEU A 43 3.34 1.65 17.35
N ALA A 44 4.66 1.73 17.50
CA ALA A 44 5.40 0.88 18.43
C ALA A 44 4.93 1.07 19.88
N SER A 45 4.73 2.33 20.29
CA SER A 45 4.31 2.69 21.65
C SER A 45 2.86 2.33 21.96
N ASN A 46 2.03 2.12 20.94
CA ASN A 46 0.61 1.79 21.09
C ASN A 46 0.27 0.36 20.66
N SER A 47 1.27 -0.44 20.26
CA SER A 47 1.07 -1.74 19.61
C SER A 47 0.12 -2.68 20.36
N GLU A 48 0.21 -2.73 21.69
CA GLU A 48 -0.67 -3.57 22.55
C GLU A 48 -2.14 -3.08 22.61
N ARG A 49 -2.40 -1.82 22.25
CA ARG A 49 -3.72 -1.18 22.29
C ARG A 49 -4.37 -1.11 20.91
N LEU A 50 -3.60 -1.32 19.85
CA LEU A 50 -4.07 -1.26 18.48
C LEU A 50 -4.73 -2.57 18.11
N LYS A 51 -6.06 -2.55 17.93
CA LYS A 51 -6.80 -3.70 17.41
C LYS A 51 -6.46 -3.94 15.94
N THR A 52 -6.06 -5.15 15.61
CA THR A 52 -5.92 -5.62 14.22
C THR A 52 -7.29 -5.99 13.67
N TYR A 53 -7.52 -5.64 12.41
CA TYR A 53 -8.70 -5.96 11.62
C TYR A 53 -8.32 -6.85 10.43
N GLN A 54 -9.31 -7.38 9.71
CA GLN A 54 -9.08 -8.13 8.50
C GLN A 54 -8.46 -7.23 7.43
N GLY A 55 -7.17 -7.50 7.12
CA GLY A 55 -6.34 -6.68 6.25
C GLY A 55 -5.34 -5.81 7.03
N GLU A 56 -4.05 -5.98 6.76
CA GLU A 56 -2.97 -5.22 7.41
C GLU A 56 -2.97 -3.73 7.01
N ASP A 57 -3.28 -3.44 5.75
CA ASP A 57 -3.37 -2.10 5.19
C ASP A 57 -4.62 -1.37 5.69
N VAL A 58 -5.75 -2.08 5.77
CA VAL A 58 -6.99 -1.62 6.42
C VAL A 58 -6.73 -1.29 7.89
N SER A 59 -6.08 -2.20 8.63
CA SER A 59 -5.71 -1.98 10.03
C SER A 59 -4.86 -0.72 10.19
N MET A 60 -3.82 -0.57 9.35
CA MET A 60 -2.98 0.62 9.32
C MET A 60 -3.80 1.90 9.08
N GLY A 61 -4.75 1.88 8.13
CA GLY A 61 -5.64 3.02 7.86
C GLY A 61 -6.52 3.39 9.06
N ILE A 62 -7.07 2.41 9.76
CA ILE A 62 -7.87 2.60 10.97
C ILE A 62 -7.02 3.21 12.09
N TRP A 63 -5.81 2.69 12.33
CA TRP A 63 -4.90 3.24 13.34
C TRP A 63 -4.53 4.70 13.03
N MET A 64 -4.25 5.00 11.77
CA MET A 64 -3.94 6.37 11.33
C MET A 64 -5.14 7.31 11.41
N ALA A 65 -6.38 6.81 11.47
CA ALA A 65 -7.55 7.65 11.69
C ALA A 65 -7.55 8.29 13.10
N ALA A 66 -6.91 7.64 14.09
CA ALA A 66 -6.84 8.17 15.46
C ALA A 66 -5.91 9.40 15.60
N VAL A 67 -4.87 9.51 14.76
CA VAL A 67 -3.87 10.60 14.83
C VAL A 67 -3.87 11.51 13.61
N GLY A 68 -4.58 11.15 12.55
CA GLY A 68 -4.82 12.00 11.39
C GLY A 68 -3.55 12.56 10.74
N PRO A 69 -2.55 11.73 10.37
CA PRO A 69 -1.32 12.23 9.79
C PRO A 69 -1.57 12.84 8.41
N LYS A 70 -0.69 13.76 7.99
CA LYS A 70 -0.70 14.27 6.63
C LYS A 70 -0.36 13.12 5.67
N ARG A 71 -1.26 12.86 4.73
CA ARG A 71 -1.10 11.81 3.71
C ARG A 71 -0.62 12.44 2.41
N TYR A 72 0.32 11.78 1.76
CA TYR A 72 0.82 12.15 0.44
C TYR A 72 0.46 11.05 -0.54
N GLN A 73 -0.28 11.41 -1.58
CA GLN A 73 -0.67 10.49 -2.64
C GLN A 73 0.14 10.78 -3.89
N ASP A 74 0.75 9.74 -4.43
CA ASP A 74 1.52 9.77 -5.67
C ASP A 74 1.03 8.62 -6.56
N SER A 75 0.71 8.95 -7.81
CA SER A 75 0.13 8.02 -8.79
C SER A 75 1.10 6.93 -9.21
N LEU A 76 2.41 7.13 -9.06
CA LEU A 76 3.45 6.15 -9.38
C LEU A 76 3.55 5.04 -8.32
N TRP A 77 2.82 5.15 -7.20
CA TRP A 77 2.54 4.02 -6.31
C TRP A 77 1.34 3.23 -6.82
N LEU A 78 1.60 2.31 -7.74
CA LEU A 78 0.60 1.50 -8.43
C LEU A 78 0.03 0.42 -7.50
N CYS A 79 -1.28 0.20 -7.57
CA CYS A 79 -1.98 -0.79 -6.73
C CYS A 79 -2.06 -2.18 -7.37
N GLU A 80 -1.93 -2.23 -8.69
CA GLU A 80 -2.02 -3.44 -9.48
C GLU A 80 -0.73 -3.64 -10.27
N LYS A 81 -0.53 -4.87 -10.75
CA LYS A 81 0.62 -5.20 -11.60
C LYS A 81 0.56 -4.41 -12.90
N THR A 82 1.36 -3.36 -12.99
CA THR A 82 1.47 -2.50 -14.17
C THR A 82 2.90 -2.00 -14.26
N CYS A 83 3.49 -2.01 -15.45
CA CYS A 83 4.82 -1.45 -15.65
C CYS A 83 4.68 -0.05 -16.25
N GLU A 84 5.01 0.96 -15.46
CA GLU A 84 5.01 2.36 -15.87
C GLU A 84 6.40 2.96 -15.65
N SER A 85 6.85 3.78 -16.60
CA SER A 85 8.11 4.50 -16.46
C SER A 85 8.08 5.39 -15.21
N GLY A 86 9.12 5.31 -14.38
CA GLY A 86 9.19 6.06 -13.13
C GLY A 86 8.34 5.49 -11.98
N MET A 87 7.69 4.33 -12.14
CA MET A 87 6.90 3.73 -11.05
C MET A 87 7.71 3.61 -9.75
N LEU A 88 7.07 3.96 -8.63
CA LEU A 88 7.63 3.86 -7.28
C LEU A 88 7.32 2.50 -6.65
N SER A 89 6.14 1.93 -6.96
CA SER A 89 5.77 0.57 -6.58
C SER A 89 4.90 -0.06 -7.65
N SER A 90 5.05 -1.37 -7.86
CA SER A 90 4.12 -2.17 -8.64
C SER A 90 4.13 -3.62 -8.13
N PRO A 91 3.00 -4.14 -7.62
CA PRO A 91 2.98 -5.41 -6.89
C PRO A 91 2.78 -6.62 -7.82
N GLN A 92 2.74 -7.82 -7.21
CA GLN A 92 2.33 -9.08 -7.85
C GLN A 92 3.28 -9.59 -8.96
N TYR A 93 4.55 -9.17 -8.94
CA TYR A 93 5.60 -9.78 -9.75
C TYR A 93 6.17 -11.04 -9.09
N SER A 94 6.49 -12.02 -9.93
CA SER A 94 7.31 -13.17 -9.54
C SER A 94 8.77 -12.78 -9.31
N PRO A 95 9.56 -13.60 -8.60
CA PRO A 95 10.99 -13.36 -8.41
C PRO A 95 11.77 -13.20 -9.72
N GLN A 96 11.40 -13.93 -10.78
CA GLN A 96 12.03 -13.84 -12.10
C GLN A 96 11.71 -12.50 -12.76
N GLU A 97 10.46 -12.07 -12.73
CA GLU A 97 10.05 -10.78 -13.30
C GLU A 97 10.73 -9.62 -12.55
N LEU A 98 10.83 -9.67 -11.22
CA LEU A 98 11.55 -8.65 -10.44
C LEU A 98 13.03 -8.54 -10.85
N ARG A 99 13.69 -9.68 -11.11
CA ARG A 99 15.08 -9.68 -11.60
C ARG A 99 15.18 -9.05 -12.99
N GLU A 100 14.21 -9.29 -13.86
CA GLU A 100 14.20 -8.70 -15.20
C GLU A 100 13.95 -7.19 -15.16
N LEU A 101 12.97 -6.74 -14.37
CA LEU A 101 12.74 -5.31 -14.13
C LEU A 101 14.01 -4.61 -13.61
N TRP A 102 14.70 -5.25 -12.66
CA TRP A 102 15.96 -4.74 -12.12
C TRP A 102 17.06 -4.71 -13.19
N ARG A 103 17.18 -5.76 -14.01
CA ARG A 103 18.16 -5.84 -15.10
C ARG A 103 17.96 -4.73 -16.12
N LEU A 104 16.71 -4.46 -16.54
CA LEU A 104 16.38 -3.38 -17.48
C LEU A 104 16.69 -2.00 -16.88
N LYS A 105 16.31 -1.79 -15.61
CA LYS A 105 16.63 -0.57 -14.86
C LYS A 105 18.13 -0.28 -14.83
N GLU A 106 18.96 -1.28 -14.53
CA GLU A 106 20.42 -1.13 -14.50
C GLU A 106 21.02 -0.89 -15.90
N LEU A 107 20.44 -1.50 -16.94
CA LEU A 107 20.95 -1.41 -18.31
C LEU A 107 20.65 -0.05 -18.97
N CYS A 108 19.44 0.46 -18.80
CA CYS A 108 18.97 1.64 -19.56
C CYS A 108 18.19 2.66 -18.72
N GLY A 109 18.10 2.48 -17.40
CA GLY A 109 17.50 3.43 -16.46
C GLY A 109 16.00 3.22 -16.20
N ASP A 110 15.30 2.53 -17.10
CA ASP A 110 13.87 2.27 -17.01
C ASP A 110 13.59 0.77 -16.79
N PRO A 111 12.83 0.38 -15.75
CA PRO A 111 12.57 -1.03 -15.44
C PRO A 111 11.62 -1.71 -16.43
N CYS A 112 10.88 -0.97 -17.25
CA CYS A 112 9.83 -1.49 -18.11
C CYS A 112 10.28 -1.70 -19.55
N ARG A 113 11.16 -0.83 -20.07
CA ARG A 113 11.69 -0.94 -21.43
C ARG A 113 12.95 -0.12 -21.59
N CYS A 114 13.82 -0.54 -22.51
CA CYS A 114 14.83 0.36 -23.05
C CYS A 114 14.25 1.13 -24.24
N GLU A 115 14.58 2.41 -24.37
CA GLU A 115 14.28 3.14 -25.60
C GLU A 115 15.09 2.54 -26.75
N GLU A 116 14.44 2.27 -27.88
CA GLU A 116 15.14 1.97 -29.13
C GLU A 116 15.88 3.24 -29.55
N ARG A 117 17.20 3.16 -29.64
CA ARG A 117 18.06 4.24 -30.16
C ARG A 117 17.93 4.38 -31.66
#